data_AF-G7TBN1-F1
#
_entry.id   AF-G7TBN1-F1
#
_cell.length_a   1.000
_cell.length_b   1.000
_cell.length_c   1.000
_cell.angle_alpha   90.00
_cell.angle_beta   90.00
_cell.angle_gamma   90.00
#
_symmetry.space_group_name_H-M   'P 1'
#
loop_
_entity.id
_entity.type
_entity.pdbx_description
1 polymer ?
#
loop_
_entity_poly.entity_id
_entity_poly.type
_entity_poly.pdbx_seq_one_letter_code
_entity_poly.pdbx_strand_id
1 'polypeptide(L)'
;MLGSHWPVTFALPRNGSSATARTSYWFDYQRVRIAVLDGTSALDLGTGPAQAQWLDTVLADNPHPWSIVLIHQPFFSPRAERENEKLVEQVLPVVRRQKMDLALGHDHT
;
A
#
# COMPACT_ATOMS: atom_id res chain seq x y z
N MET A 1 13.08 4.26 6.58
CA MET A 1 13.30 2.83 6.27
C MET A 1 13.07 1.99 7.51
N LEU A 2 12.39 0.85 7.39
CA LEU A 2 12.27 -0.12 8.48
C LEU A 2 13.62 -0.83 8.69
N GLY A 3 13.96 -1.11 9.95
CA GLY A 3 15.23 -1.72 10.32
C GLY A 3 15.40 -3.16 9.83
N SER A 4 16.64 -3.65 9.84
CA SER A 4 16.98 -5.03 9.43
C SER A 4 16.21 -6.12 10.18
N HIS A 5 15.79 -5.84 11.41
CA HIS A 5 15.02 -6.76 12.26
C HIS A 5 13.57 -6.96 11.83
N TRP A 6 12.99 -6.06 11.03
CA TRP A 6 11.57 -6.12 10.66
C TRP A 6 11.08 -7.47 10.07
N PRO A 7 11.68 -8.02 9.00
CA PRO A 7 11.20 -9.26 8.40
C PRO A 7 11.54 -10.51 9.22
N VAL A 8 12.39 -10.41 10.25
CA VAL A 8 12.66 -11.55 11.14
C VAL A 8 11.72 -11.56 12.34
N THR A 9 11.19 -10.39 12.73
CA THR A 9 10.14 -10.27 13.75
C THR A 9 8.77 -10.67 13.21
N PHE A 10 8.46 -10.33 11.97
CA PHE A 10 7.14 -10.56 11.38
C PHE A 10 7.19 -11.57 10.23
N ALA A 11 6.39 -12.63 10.34
CA ALA A 11 6.22 -13.62 9.28
C ALA A 11 5.25 -13.10 8.20
N LEU A 12 5.72 -12.14 7.40
CA LEU A 12 4.94 -11.52 6.33
C LEU A 12 4.98 -12.37 5.04
N PRO A 13 3.90 -12.37 4.22
CA PRO A 13 3.95 -12.96 2.90
C PRO A 13 5.04 -12.34 2.02
N ARG A 14 5.66 -13.16 1.16
CA ARG A 14 6.77 -12.74 0.27
C ARG A 14 6.30 -12.55 -1.18
N ASN A 15 5.14 -11.92 -1.34
CA ASN A 15 4.46 -11.68 -2.62
C ASN A 15 4.31 -10.18 -2.96
N GLY A 16 5.10 -9.32 -2.29
CA GLY A 16 5.13 -7.87 -2.49
C GLY A 16 5.70 -7.42 -3.83
N SER A 17 5.63 -6.11 -4.07
CA SER A 17 6.33 -5.46 -5.19
C SER A 17 7.83 -5.74 -5.08
N SER A 18 8.52 -5.99 -6.21
CA SER A 18 9.96 -6.25 -6.21
C SER A 18 10.77 -5.11 -5.58
N ALA A 19 10.30 -3.86 -5.72
CA ALA A 19 10.93 -2.68 -5.13
C ALA A 19 10.77 -2.62 -3.59
N THR A 20 9.79 -3.30 -3.02
CA THR A 20 9.47 -3.30 -1.58
C THR A 20 9.11 -4.70 -1.07
N ALA A 21 9.82 -5.73 -1.54
CA ALA A 21 9.46 -7.14 -1.35
C ALA A 21 9.44 -7.61 0.13
N ARG A 22 9.99 -6.80 1.04
CA ARG A 22 10.05 -7.07 2.49
C ARG A 22 8.98 -6.33 3.29
N THR A 23 8.26 -5.39 2.67
CA THR A 23 7.41 -4.41 3.36
C THR A 23 6.06 -4.20 2.69
N SER A 24 5.92 -4.55 1.40
CA SER A 24 4.63 -4.72 0.73
C SER A 24 4.28 -6.21 0.62
N TYR A 25 2.99 -6.52 0.67
CA TYR A 25 2.47 -7.88 0.54
C TYR A 25 0.95 -7.86 0.39
N TRP A 26 0.35 -8.98 0.01
CA TRP A 26 -1.09 -9.16 0.09
C TRP A 26 -1.45 -10.53 0.66
N PHE A 27 -2.66 -10.65 1.20
CA PHE A 27 -3.25 -11.93 1.60
C PHE A 27 -4.77 -11.87 1.48
N ASP A 28 -5.39 -13.05 1.41
CA ASP A 28 -6.85 -13.17 1.40
C ASP A 28 -7.35 -13.68 2.75
N TYR A 29 -8.42 -13.08 3.26
CA TYR A 29 -9.10 -13.54 4.47
C TYR A 29 -10.61 -13.33 4.33
N GLN A 30 -11.41 -14.37 4.59
CA GLN A 30 -12.87 -14.33 4.55
C GLN A 30 -13.47 -13.58 3.34
N ARG A 31 -13.01 -13.90 2.12
CA ARG A 31 -13.46 -13.27 0.86
C ARG A 31 -13.14 -11.77 0.78
N VAL A 32 -12.04 -11.35 1.37
CA VAL A 32 -11.47 -10.00 1.22
C VAL A 32 -10.01 -10.17 0.81
N ARG A 33 -9.58 -9.41 -0.20
CA ARG A 33 -8.15 -9.22 -0.49
C ARG A 33 -7.62 -8.02 0.26
N ILE A 34 -6.59 -8.22 1.07
CA ILE A 34 -5.90 -7.15 1.79
C ILE A 34 -4.51 -6.98 1.18
N ALA A 35 -4.23 -5.79 0.64
CA ALA A 35 -2.93 -5.41 0.11
C ALA A 35 -2.30 -4.33 0.99
N VAL A 36 -1.02 -4.48 1.31
CA VAL A 36 -0.25 -3.57 2.18
C VAL A 36 0.84 -2.92 1.36
N LEU A 37 0.91 -1.59 1.41
CA LEU A 37 1.92 -0.77 0.75
C LEU A 37 2.94 -0.20 1.73
N ASP A 38 4.16 0.00 1.25
CA ASP A 38 5.19 0.75 1.97
C ASP A 38 5.13 2.23 1.55
N GLY A 39 4.33 3.01 2.27
CA GLY A 39 4.12 4.44 1.97
C GLY A 39 5.37 5.29 2.21
N THR A 40 6.21 4.96 3.19
CA THR A 40 7.49 5.63 3.42
C THR A 40 8.41 5.47 2.21
N SER A 41 8.53 4.24 1.71
CA SER A 41 9.34 3.96 0.51
C SER A 41 8.77 4.66 -0.73
N ALA A 42 7.44 4.72 -0.87
CA ALA A 42 6.81 5.42 -1.98
C ALA A 42 7.11 6.93 -1.96
N LEU A 43 7.04 7.56 -0.80
CA LEU A 43 7.28 9.01 -0.63
C LEU A 43 8.77 9.37 -0.76
N ASP A 44 9.65 8.60 -0.10
CA ASP A 44 11.03 9.02 0.14
C ASP A 44 12.05 8.30 -0.76
N LEU A 45 11.71 7.12 -1.27
CA LEU A 45 12.65 6.25 -1.99
C LEU A 45 12.26 5.99 -3.46
N GLY A 46 11.21 6.66 -3.95
CA GLY A 46 10.81 6.61 -5.37
C GLY A 46 10.20 5.27 -5.80
N THR A 47 9.74 4.45 -4.86
CA THR A 47 9.17 3.13 -5.18
C THR A 47 7.67 3.18 -5.52
N GLY A 48 7.03 4.35 -5.43
CA GLY A 48 5.59 4.53 -5.65
C GLY A 48 5.09 3.97 -6.99
N PRO A 49 5.73 4.26 -8.15
CA PRO A 49 5.28 3.72 -9.43
C PRO A 49 5.35 2.19 -9.51
N ALA A 50 6.41 1.58 -8.96
CA ALA A 50 6.56 0.13 -8.93
C ALA A 50 5.55 -0.54 -7.99
N GLN A 51 5.21 0.11 -6.87
CA GLN A 51 4.15 -0.34 -5.98
C GLN A 51 2.77 -0.18 -6.61
N ALA A 52 2.52 0.90 -7.35
CA ALA A 52 1.26 1.14 -8.05
C ALA A 52 1.00 0.11 -9.15
N GLN A 53 2.01 -0.19 -9.98
CA GLN A 53 1.90 -1.23 -11.01
C GLN A 53 1.64 -2.61 -10.40
N TRP A 54 2.37 -2.97 -9.35
CA TRP A 54 2.15 -4.22 -8.62
C TRP A 54 0.73 -4.28 -8.03
N LEU A 55 0.27 -3.21 -7.40
CA LEU A 55 -1.06 -3.13 -6.81
C LEU A 55 -2.16 -3.32 -7.86
N ASP A 56 -1.98 -2.77 -9.06
CA ASP A 56 -2.96 -2.94 -10.14
C ASP A 56 -3.15 -4.41 -10.52
N THR A 57 -2.06 -5.17 -10.62
CA THR A 57 -2.12 -6.62 -10.85
C THR A 57 -2.79 -7.35 -9.68
N VAL A 58 -2.44 -7.02 -8.44
CA VAL A 58 -3.02 -7.65 -7.24
C VAL A 58 -4.54 -7.46 -7.17
N LEU A 59 -5.03 -6.28 -7.54
CA LEU A 59 -6.46 -5.95 -7.54
C LEU A 59 -7.19 -6.50 -8.77
N ALA A 60 -6.57 -6.48 -9.96
CA ALA A 60 -7.15 -7.07 -11.16
C ALA A 60 -7.33 -8.59 -11.03
N ASP A 61 -6.41 -9.27 -10.37
CA ASP A 61 -6.44 -10.71 -10.14
C ASP A 61 -7.23 -11.10 -8.87
N ASN A 62 -8.02 -10.19 -8.29
CA ASN A 62 -8.81 -10.45 -7.08
C ASN A 62 -10.11 -11.21 -7.42
N PRO A 63 -10.27 -12.48 -7.01
CA PRO A 63 -11.51 -13.22 -7.24
C PRO A 63 -12.60 -12.87 -6.21
N HIS A 64 -12.26 -12.08 -5.18
CA HIS A 64 -13.13 -11.79 -4.06
C HIS A 64 -13.97 -10.53 -4.29
N PRO A 65 -15.16 -10.44 -3.67
CA PRO A 65 -16.03 -9.28 -3.82
C PRO A 65 -15.51 -8.00 -3.14
N TRP A 66 -14.51 -8.11 -2.25
CA TRP A 66 -14.01 -6.99 -1.44
C TRP A 66 -12.50 -6.85 -1.53
N SER A 67 -12.02 -5.61 -1.49
CA SER A 67 -10.59 -5.29 -1.42
C SER A 67 -10.29 -4.16 -0.44
N ILE A 68 -9.23 -4.33 0.34
CA ILE A 68 -8.72 -3.33 1.30
C ILE A 68 -7.26 -3.04 0.95
N VAL A 69 -6.91 -1.76 0.82
CA VAL A 69 -5.52 -1.34 0.67
C VAL A 69 -5.09 -0.61 1.94
N LEU A 70 -4.06 -1.12 2.59
CA LEU A 70 -3.49 -0.54 3.80
C LEU A 70 -2.22 0.23 3.43
N ILE A 71 -2.15 1.48 3.87
CA ILE A 71 -0.97 2.33 3.74
C ILE A 71 -0.89 3.21 4.98
N HIS A 72 0.29 3.26 5.61
CA HIS A 72 0.43 3.98 6.86
C HIS A 72 0.17 5.49 6.71
N GLN A 73 0.70 6.11 5.65
CA GLN A 73 0.47 7.52 5.34
C GLN A 73 -0.86 7.71 4.59
N PRO A 74 -1.78 8.56 5.06
CA PRO A 74 -3.07 8.78 4.39
C PRO A 74 -2.90 9.54 3.08
N PHE A 75 -3.74 9.26 2.07
CA PHE A 75 -3.71 10.05 0.81
C PHE A 75 -4.00 11.53 1.02
N PHE A 76 -4.88 11.85 1.97
CA PHE A 76 -5.29 13.21 2.30
C PHE A 76 -5.09 13.42 3.80
N SER A 77 -4.19 14.32 4.20
CA SER A 77 -4.05 14.76 5.59
C SER A 77 -4.84 16.06 5.80
N PRO A 78 -5.51 16.25 6.94
CA PRO A 78 -6.18 17.50 7.28
C PRO A 78 -5.20 18.64 7.64
N ARG A 79 -3.89 18.39 7.77
CA ARG A 79 -2.88 19.44 8.01
C ARG A 79 -2.18 19.86 6.72
N ALA A 80 -2.19 21.16 6.46
CA ALA A 80 -1.79 21.81 5.21
C ALA A 80 -0.29 21.73 4.81
N GLU A 81 0.58 21.09 5.60
CA GLU A 81 2.04 21.24 5.42
C GLU A 81 2.80 19.92 5.15
N ARG A 82 2.10 18.81 4.92
CA ARG A 82 2.72 17.57 4.44
C ARG A 82 1.84 16.92 3.41
N GLU A 83 1.96 17.37 2.17
CA GLU A 83 1.23 16.73 1.10
C GLU A 83 1.89 15.41 0.73
N ASN A 84 1.13 14.32 0.86
CA ASN A 84 1.47 13.03 0.29
C ASN A 84 1.24 13.03 -1.24
N GLU A 85 1.61 14.13 -1.91
CA GLU A 85 1.42 14.38 -3.35
C GLU A 85 1.87 13.19 -4.18
N LYS A 86 3.07 12.65 -3.91
CA LYS A 86 3.58 11.47 -4.62
C LYS A 86 2.65 10.26 -4.49
N LEU A 87 2.05 10.02 -3.32
CA LEU A 87 1.06 8.94 -3.15
C LEU A 87 -0.23 9.24 -3.92
N VAL A 88 -0.69 10.49 -3.89
CA VAL A 88 -1.88 10.95 -4.63
C VAL A 88 -1.67 10.83 -6.14
N GLU A 89 -0.50 11.18 -6.66
CA GLU A 89 -0.22 11.12 -8.09
C GLU A 89 0.04 9.70 -8.57
N GLN A 90 0.77 8.89 -7.78
CA GLN A 90 1.30 7.63 -8.26
C GLN A 90 0.41 6.44 -7.89
N VAL A 91 -0.19 6.44 -6.70
CA VAL A 91 -0.88 5.26 -6.16
C VAL A 91 -2.41 5.44 -6.20
N LEU A 92 -2.93 6.62 -5.86
CA LEU A 92 -4.38 6.87 -5.83
C LEU A 92 -5.10 6.58 -7.16
N PRO A 93 -4.52 6.80 -8.37
CA PRO A 93 -5.20 6.47 -9.61
C PRO A 93 -5.51 4.98 -9.77
N VAL A 94 -4.64 4.10 -9.24
CA VAL A 94 -4.86 2.65 -9.24
C VAL A 94 -6.00 2.30 -8.30
N VAL A 95 -5.94 2.83 -7.07
CA VAL A 95 -6.96 2.63 -6.04
C VAL A 95 -8.35 3.06 -6.53
N ARG A 96 -8.45 4.22 -7.19
CA ARG A 96 -9.71 4.75 -7.74
C ARG A 96 -10.25 3.91 -8.90
N ARG A 97 -9.39 3.46 -9.81
CA ARG A 97 -9.80 2.62 -10.95
C ARG A 97 -10.40 1.29 -10.51
N GLN A 98 -9.81 0.70 -9.46
CA GLN A 98 -10.19 -0.63 -8.97
C GLN A 98 -11.36 -0.59 -7.95
N LYS A 99 -12.01 0.57 -7.76
CA LYS A 99 -13.14 0.77 -6.82
C LYS A 99 -12.90 0.19 -5.43
N MET A 100 -11.73 0.47 -4.85
CA MET A 100 -11.36 0.00 -3.51
C MET A 100 -12.35 0.47 -2.42
N ASP A 101 -12.60 -0.41 -1.45
CA ASP A 101 -13.61 -0.21 -0.42
C ASP A 101 -13.12 0.57 0.81
N LEU A 102 -11.84 0.46 1.18
CA LEU A 102 -11.29 1.12 2.37
C LEU A 102 -9.77 1.29 2.33
N ALA A 103 -9.30 2.50 2.67
CA ALA A 103 -7.91 2.77 3.01
C ALA A 103 -7.80 3.18 4.49
N LEU A 104 -6.93 2.51 5.24
CA LEU A 104 -6.63 2.82 6.63
C LEU A 104 -5.19 3.30 6.73
N GLY A 105 -5.03 4.53 7.24
CA GLY A 105 -3.76 5.18 7.49
C GLY A 105 -3.86 6.04 8.74
N HIS A 106 -2.71 6.39 9.31
CA HIS A 106 -2.61 6.94 10.65
C HIS A 106 -2.03 8.35 10.62
N ASP A 107 -2.86 9.34 10.95
CA ASP A 107 -2.40 10.64 11.41
C ASP A 107 -2.56 10.65 12.94
N HIS A 108 -1.45 10.71 13.67
CA HIS A 108 -1.47 10.79 15.14
C HIS A 108 -1.80 12.22 15.59
N THR A 109 -3.02 12.67 15.32
CA THR A 109 -3.62 13.87 15.93
C THR A 109 -4.63 13.53 16.98
#